data_AF-A0A844D3U0-F1
#
_entry.id   AF-A0A844D3U0-F1
#
_cell.length_a   1.000
_cell.length_b   1.000
_cell.length_c   1.000
_cell.angle_alpha   90.00
_cell.angle_beta   90.00
_cell.angle_gamma   90.00
#
_symmetry.space_group_name_H-M   'P 1'
#
loop_
_entity.id
_entity.type
_entity.pdbx_description
1 polymer ?
#
loop_
_entity_poly.entity_id
_entity_poly.type
_entity_poly.pdbx_seq_one_letter_code
_entity_poly.pdbx_strand_id
1 'polypeptide(L)'
;MARPVRRWAQDQRHLPLYRQALSAIELALLASRFVFDACALFLWGAAAFLGTLAPAVLRQPVWRQIGGLRRAALAGIALAVLCSLPLQAASLGDGWRDACNPQMLYRVATGTSIGAAWCMQVVVLVCVLGWRSMGACAFGSAALLGSLSLTGHAVMHDGWLRALHQLNQLLHLLSGGAWMGALVVVLTLLPRMKRAEEFASAKLALMRFSTVGHVVVLMVLLSGLANNFLILGAWPFALSQPYQRLLLCKAALVLLMAVIAIANRYIILPRLRASPLLRWSVWGEIALSAIVVLLAACIGMLAP
;
A
#
# COMPACT_ATOMS: atom_id res chain seq x y z
N MET A 1 -72.62 28.28 0.34
CA MET A 1 -72.04 27.05 -0.23
C MET A 1 -70.80 27.43 -1.03
N ALA A 2 -69.61 27.28 -0.45
CA ALA A 2 -68.33 27.38 -1.16
C ALA A 2 -67.33 26.45 -0.45
N ARG A 3 -66.85 25.41 -1.14
CA ARG A 3 -65.84 24.47 -0.63
C ARG A 3 -64.44 25.03 -0.93
N PRO A 4 -63.50 25.07 0.03
CA PRO A 4 -62.13 25.46 -0.26
C PRO A 4 -61.35 24.30 -0.89
N VAL A 5 -60.58 24.64 -1.92
CA VAL A 5 -59.64 23.78 -2.65
C VAL A 5 -58.56 23.27 -1.69
N ARG A 6 -58.41 21.94 -1.61
CA ARG A 6 -57.32 21.27 -0.88
C ARG A 6 -55.97 21.67 -1.48
N ARG A 7 -55.15 22.37 -0.70
CA ARG A 7 -53.71 22.51 -0.97
C ARG A 7 -53.07 21.14 -0.73
N TRP A 8 -52.55 20.54 -1.78
CA TRP A 8 -51.67 19.39 -1.68
C TRP A 8 -50.37 19.85 -1.02
N ALA A 9 -50.07 19.30 0.15
CA ALA A 9 -48.78 19.45 0.78
C ALA A 9 -47.72 18.90 -0.18
N GLN A 10 -46.77 19.76 -0.60
CA GLN A 10 -45.49 19.31 -1.15
C GLN A 10 -44.74 18.61 -0.02
N ASP A 11 -45.00 17.32 0.09
CA ASP A 11 -44.27 16.36 0.88
C ASP A 11 -42.83 16.33 0.33
N GLN A 12 -41.95 17.17 0.89
CA GLN A 12 -40.51 17.11 0.71
C GLN A 12 -40.00 15.81 1.34
N ARG A 13 -40.26 14.70 0.65
CA ARG A 13 -39.55 13.44 0.89
C ARG A 13 -38.13 13.67 0.41
N HIS A 14 -37.28 14.09 1.33
CA HIS A 14 -35.84 13.93 1.22
C HIS A 14 -35.57 12.44 1.01
N LEU A 15 -35.43 12.02 -0.25
CA LEU A 15 -34.93 10.72 -0.62
C LEU A 15 -33.46 10.67 -0.17
N PRO A 16 -33.09 9.91 0.88
CA PRO A 16 -31.71 9.76 1.27
C PRO A 16 -31.15 8.61 0.41
N LEU A 17 -30.91 8.89 -0.86
CA LEU A 17 -30.35 7.92 -1.79
C LEU A 17 -29.14 8.52 -2.51
N TYR A 18 -27.97 8.08 -2.04
CA TYR A 18 -26.82 7.75 -2.88
C TYR A 18 -26.07 8.93 -3.55
N ARG A 19 -25.22 9.63 -2.78
CA ARG A 19 -23.95 10.27 -3.21
C ARG A 19 -23.39 11.14 -2.08
N GLN A 20 -22.73 10.54 -1.08
CA GLN A 20 -21.66 11.30 -0.43
C GLN A 20 -20.48 11.23 -1.38
N ALA A 21 -20.38 12.20 -2.29
CA ALA A 21 -19.12 12.43 -2.96
C ALA A 21 -18.09 12.73 -1.86
N LEU A 22 -16.95 12.02 -1.88
CA LEU A 22 -15.85 12.31 -0.97
C LEU A 22 -15.57 13.81 -1.03
N SER A 23 -15.49 14.44 0.13
CA SER A 23 -15.05 15.82 0.23
C SER A 23 -13.66 15.97 -0.38
N ALA A 24 -13.31 17.19 -0.79
CA ALA A 24 -11.99 17.46 -1.34
C ALA A 24 -10.84 17.06 -0.38
N ILE A 25 -11.09 17.17 0.93
CA ILE A 25 -10.14 16.77 1.98
C ILE A 25 -9.97 15.24 2.00
N GLU A 26 -11.06 14.48 1.95
CA GLU A 26 -11.02 13.02 1.92
C GLU A 26 -10.32 12.50 0.66
N LEU A 27 -10.58 13.10 -0.50
CA LEU A 27 -9.86 12.76 -1.74
C LEU A 27 -8.35 13.04 -1.63
N ALA A 28 -7.97 14.17 -1.03
CA ALA A 28 -6.57 14.51 -0.81
C ALA A 28 -5.89 13.57 0.20
N LEU A 29 -6.59 13.16 1.27
CA LEU A 29 -6.12 12.15 2.23
C LEU A 29 -5.93 10.80 1.54
N LEU A 30 -6.90 10.37 0.74
CA LEU A 30 -6.83 9.13 -0.03
C LEU A 30 -5.62 9.14 -0.98
N ALA A 31 -5.44 10.22 -1.73
CA ALA A 31 -4.32 10.38 -2.64
C ALA A 31 -2.97 10.37 -1.90
N SER A 32 -2.86 11.11 -0.79
CA SER A 32 -1.67 11.14 0.05
C SER A 32 -1.31 9.75 0.58
N ARG A 33 -2.30 9.02 1.12
CA ARG A 33 -2.12 7.66 1.62
C ARG A 33 -1.71 6.68 0.52
N PHE A 34 -2.40 6.71 -0.62
CA PHE A 34 -2.05 5.86 -1.76
C PHE A 34 -0.60 6.10 -2.23
N VAL A 35 -0.19 7.37 -2.35
CA VAL A 35 1.17 7.73 -2.76
C VAL A 35 2.19 7.24 -1.73
N PHE A 36 1.95 7.48 -0.44
CA PHE A 36 2.82 7.01 0.64
C PHE A 36 2.98 5.50 0.60
N ASP A 37 1.87 4.76 0.62
CA ASP A 37 1.84 3.30 0.68
C ASP A 37 2.53 2.69 -0.55
N ALA A 38 2.15 3.10 -1.76
CA ALA A 38 2.72 2.58 -3.01
C ALA A 38 4.24 2.82 -3.10
N CYS A 39 4.70 4.02 -2.73
CA CYS A 39 6.11 4.37 -2.77
C CYS A 39 6.92 3.62 -1.71
N ALA A 40 6.40 3.52 -0.47
CA ALA A 40 7.07 2.81 0.61
C ALA A 40 7.18 1.30 0.31
N LEU A 41 6.10 0.68 -0.18
CA LEU A 41 6.07 -0.72 -0.61
C LEU A 41 7.07 -1.00 -1.74
N PHE A 42 7.13 -0.12 -2.75
CA PHE A 42 8.09 -0.22 -3.84
C PHE A 42 9.54 -0.16 -3.34
N LEU A 43 9.87 0.86 -2.54
CA LEU A 43 11.24 1.05 -2.03
C LEU A 43 11.68 -0.12 -1.16
N TRP A 44 10.80 -0.60 -0.27
CA TRP A 44 11.06 -1.76 0.57
C TRP A 44 11.35 -2.99 -0.28
N GLY A 45 10.43 -3.37 -1.17
CA GLY A 45 10.59 -4.59 -1.96
C GLY A 45 11.79 -4.55 -2.89
N ALA A 46 12.04 -3.42 -3.55
CA ALA A 46 13.19 -3.28 -4.44
C ALA A 46 14.53 -3.37 -3.67
N ALA A 47 14.63 -2.68 -2.53
CA ALA A 47 15.85 -2.69 -1.73
C ALA A 47 16.07 -4.05 -1.03
N ALA A 48 15.01 -4.67 -0.49
CA ALA A 48 15.07 -5.99 0.13
C ALA A 48 15.48 -7.06 -0.88
N PHE A 49 14.88 -7.07 -2.08
CA PHE A 49 15.26 -7.98 -3.16
C PHE A 49 16.75 -7.85 -3.51
N LEU A 50 17.22 -6.62 -3.73
CA LEU A 50 18.61 -6.38 -4.15
C LEU A 50 19.60 -6.68 -3.02
N GLY A 51 19.24 -6.38 -1.77
CA GLY A 51 20.06 -6.66 -0.59
C GLY A 51 20.22 -8.14 -0.28
N THR A 52 19.17 -8.95 -0.52
CA THR A 52 19.12 -10.34 -0.05
C THR A 52 19.21 -11.37 -1.19
N LEU A 53 18.48 -11.16 -2.29
CA LEU A 53 18.32 -12.18 -3.34
C LEU A 53 19.29 -11.97 -4.51
N ALA A 54 19.54 -10.71 -4.89
CA ALA A 54 20.35 -10.41 -6.05
C ALA A 54 21.85 -10.74 -5.83
N PRO A 55 22.52 -11.40 -6.80
CA PRO A 55 23.97 -11.54 -6.82
C PRO A 55 24.68 -10.20 -6.74
N ALA A 56 25.84 -10.15 -6.08
CA ALA A 56 26.59 -8.92 -5.81
C ALA A 56 26.83 -8.06 -7.06
N VAL A 57 27.14 -8.71 -8.19
CA VAL A 57 27.39 -8.06 -9.49
C VAL A 57 26.17 -7.29 -10.03
N LEU A 58 24.94 -7.69 -9.67
CA LEU A 58 23.71 -7.04 -10.16
C LEU A 58 23.20 -5.94 -9.22
N ARG A 59 23.61 -5.93 -7.94
CA ARG A 59 23.05 -5.03 -6.92
C ARG A 59 23.16 -3.57 -7.33
N GLN A 60 24.38 -3.09 -7.55
CA GLN A 60 24.63 -1.68 -7.87
C GLN A 60 24.15 -1.29 -9.27
N PRO A 61 24.38 -2.07 -10.35
CA PRO A 61 23.88 -1.72 -11.67
C PRO A 61 22.35 -1.58 -11.71
N VAL A 62 21.62 -2.52 -11.09
CA VAL A 62 20.16 -2.46 -11.05
C VAL A 62 19.68 -1.32 -10.14
N TRP A 63 20.32 -1.13 -8.97
CA TRP A 63 20.00 -0.02 -8.06
C TRP A 63 20.20 1.37 -8.70
N ARG A 64 21.21 1.52 -9.57
CA ARG A 64 21.43 2.74 -10.35
C ARG A 64 20.38 2.89 -11.45
N GLN A 65 20.04 1.82 -12.16
CA GLN A 65 19.05 1.83 -13.23
C GLN A 65 17.67 2.29 -12.74
N ILE A 66 17.24 1.84 -11.56
CA ILE A 66 15.96 2.29 -10.96
C ILE A 66 16.10 3.61 -10.17
N GLY A 67 17.24 4.30 -10.27
CA GLY A 67 17.53 5.49 -9.46
C GLY A 67 16.55 6.65 -9.69
N GLY A 68 16.04 6.81 -10.91
CA GLY A 68 14.98 7.79 -11.21
C GLY A 68 13.69 7.50 -10.45
N LEU A 69 13.18 6.26 -10.57
CA LEU A 69 11.99 5.79 -9.86
C LEU A 69 12.17 5.89 -8.34
N ARG A 70 13.35 5.53 -7.82
CA ARG A 70 13.66 5.65 -6.39
C ARG A 70 13.54 7.10 -5.90
N ARG A 71 14.12 8.06 -6.63
CA ARG A 71 14.03 9.48 -6.26
C ARG A 71 12.59 9.98 -6.34
N ALA A 72 11.84 9.59 -7.37
CA ALA A 72 10.43 9.93 -7.49
C ALA A 72 9.61 9.36 -6.33
N ALA A 73 9.85 8.11 -5.94
CA ALA A 73 9.18 7.48 -4.79
C ALA A 73 9.52 8.17 -3.47
N LEU A 74 10.79 8.52 -3.23
CA LEU A 74 11.19 9.29 -2.05
C LEU A 74 10.56 10.68 -2.03
N ALA A 75 10.48 11.37 -3.17
CA ALA A 75 9.80 12.66 -3.29
C ALA A 75 8.29 12.53 -3.06
N GLY A 76 7.67 11.46 -3.56
CA GLY A 76 6.26 11.14 -3.33
C GLY A 76 5.96 10.90 -1.85
N ILE A 77 6.81 10.11 -1.16
CA ILE A 77 6.72 9.91 0.30
C ILE A 77 6.87 11.24 1.02
N ALA A 78 7.88 12.04 0.68
CA ALA A 78 8.10 13.33 1.32
C ALA A 78 6.88 14.25 1.18
N LEU A 79 6.33 14.35 -0.03
CA LEU A 79 5.13 15.14 -0.29
C LEU A 79 3.93 14.60 0.50
N ALA A 80 3.69 13.29 0.49
CA ALA A 80 2.60 12.68 1.22
C ALA A 80 2.69 12.91 2.73
N VAL A 81 3.88 12.73 3.32
CA VAL A 81 4.13 13.01 4.74
C VAL A 81 3.89 14.48 5.06
N LEU A 82 4.44 15.41 4.27
CA LEU A 82 4.25 16.86 4.47
C LEU A 82 2.78 17.27 4.38
N CYS A 83 2.02 16.70 3.44
CA CYS A 83 0.59 17.01 3.30
C CYS A 83 -0.29 16.31 4.34
N SER A 84 0.13 15.15 4.86
CA SER A 84 -0.75 14.31 5.70
C SER A 84 -1.19 14.97 7.00
N LEU A 85 -0.31 15.72 7.69
CA LEU A 85 -0.66 16.38 8.96
C LEU A 85 -1.65 17.53 8.75
N PRO A 86 -1.44 18.49 7.82
CA PRO A 86 -2.46 19.48 7.45
C PRO A 86 -3.79 18.87 7.03
N LEU A 87 -3.76 17.81 6.22
CA LEU A 87 -4.99 17.16 5.75
C LEU A 87 -5.77 16.49 6.89
N GLN A 88 -5.07 15.91 7.87
CA GLN A 88 -5.71 15.37 9.06
C GLN A 88 -6.26 16.46 9.98
N ALA A 89 -5.53 17.56 10.17
CA ALA A 89 -6.02 18.73 10.91
C ALA A 89 -7.30 19.29 10.27
N ALA A 90 -7.33 19.39 8.94
CA ALA A 90 -8.52 19.80 8.21
C ALA A 90 -9.69 18.82 8.33
N SER A 91 -9.41 17.52 8.37
CA SER A 91 -10.43 16.47 8.50
C SER A 91 -11.00 16.34 9.92
N LEU A 92 -10.21 16.66 10.94
CA LEU A 92 -10.63 16.60 12.35
C LEU A 92 -11.21 17.92 12.87
N GLY A 93 -10.89 19.04 12.22
CA GLY A 93 -11.37 20.38 12.56
C GLY A 93 -12.47 20.87 11.62
N ASP A 94 -12.56 22.19 11.45
CA ASP A 94 -13.57 22.87 10.63
C ASP A 94 -13.14 23.03 9.16
N GLY A 95 -12.59 21.96 8.58
CA GLY A 95 -12.18 21.91 7.17
C GLY A 95 -10.86 22.64 6.88
N TRP A 96 -10.71 23.17 5.66
CA TRP A 96 -9.43 23.72 5.16
C TRP A 96 -8.84 24.85 6.00
N ARG A 97 -9.64 25.57 6.78
CA ARG A 97 -9.15 26.64 7.67
C ARG A 97 -8.21 26.08 8.73
N ASP A 98 -8.49 24.88 9.23
CA ASP A 98 -7.69 24.23 10.25
C ASP A 98 -6.48 23.47 9.70
N ALA A 99 -6.38 23.31 8.37
CA ALA A 99 -5.23 22.68 7.73
C ALA A 99 -3.90 23.39 8.05
N CYS A 100 -3.95 24.73 8.19
CA CYS A 100 -2.78 25.56 8.47
C CYS A 100 -2.84 26.22 9.85
N ASN A 101 -3.81 25.86 10.69
CA ASN A 101 -3.95 26.42 12.03
C ASN A 101 -2.86 25.83 12.95
N PRO A 102 -1.89 26.62 13.45
CA PRO A 102 -0.76 26.08 14.22
C PRO A 102 -1.19 25.36 15.49
N GLN A 103 -2.27 25.84 16.14
CA GLN A 103 -2.78 25.21 17.35
C GLN A 103 -3.42 23.85 17.04
N MET A 104 -4.16 23.75 15.93
CA MET A 104 -4.73 22.47 15.50
C MET A 104 -3.64 21.49 15.05
N LEU A 105 -2.67 21.95 14.25
CA LEU A 105 -1.52 21.14 13.82
C LEU A 105 -0.74 20.58 15.01
N TYR A 106 -0.46 21.41 16.02
CA TYR A 106 0.19 20.97 17.25
C TYR A 106 -0.63 19.91 17.98
N ARG A 107 -1.94 20.15 18.18
CA ARG A 107 -2.85 19.19 18.83
C ARG A 107 -2.90 17.85 18.10
N VAL A 108 -2.98 17.86 16.77
CA VAL A 108 -2.98 16.61 16.00
C VAL A 108 -1.62 15.92 16.10
N ALA A 109 -0.51 16.65 15.97
CA ALA A 109 0.84 16.08 16.01
C ALA A 109 1.19 15.44 17.36
N THR A 110 0.80 16.04 18.48
CA THR A 110 1.19 15.57 19.83
C THR A 110 0.08 14.81 20.55
N GLY A 111 -1.19 15.05 20.21
CA GLY A 111 -2.35 14.52 20.91
C GLY A 111 -2.98 13.29 20.26
N THR A 112 -2.47 12.82 19.11
CA THR A 112 -3.05 11.68 18.39
C THR A 112 -2.01 10.62 18.05
N SER A 113 -2.46 9.36 17.92
CA SER A 113 -1.61 8.27 17.41
C SER A 113 -1.13 8.53 15.98
N ILE A 114 -1.93 9.23 15.18
CA ILE A 114 -1.56 9.57 13.81
C ILE A 114 -0.45 10.63 13.77
N GLY A 115 -0.48 11.60 14.68
CA GLY A 115 0.60 12.56 14.90
C GLY A 115 1.90 11.89 15.33
N ALA A 116 1.84 10.92 16.25
CA ALA A 116 3.02 10.14 16.65
C ALA A 116 3.62 9.35 15.47
N ALA A 117 2.77 8.70 14.67
CA ALA A 117 3.21 8.02 13.45
C ALA A 117 3.83 9.00 12.44
N TRP A 118 3.26 10.20 12.27
CA TRP A 118 3.80 11.25 11.41
C TRP A 118 5.19 11.71 11.87
N CYS A 119 5.40 11.95 13.17
CA CYS A 119 6.71 12.31 13.72
C CYS A 119 7.76 11.23 13.41
N MET A 120 7.40 9.95 13.58
CA MET A 120 8.26 8.83 13.19
C MET A 120 8.59 8.85 11.70
N GLN A 121 7.60 9.10 10.83
CA GLN A 121 7.79 9.17 9.39
C GLN A 121 8.76 10.28 8.98
N VAL A 122 8.64 11.46 9.59
CA VAL A 122 9.55 12.59 9.34
C VAL A 122 10.99 12.23 9.72
N VAL A 123 11.21 11.69 10.93
CA VAL A 123 12.54 11.28 11.40
C VAL A 123 13.15 10.24 10.47
N VAL A 124 12.39 9.21 10.11
CA VAL A 124 12.85 8.15 9.21
C VAL A 124 13.19 8.71 7.83
N LEU A 125 12.37 9.60 7.28
CA LEU A 125 12.62 10.22 5.99
C LEU A 125 13.92 11.04 5.99
N VAL A 126 14.16 11.85 7.03
CA VAL A 126 15.41 12.61 7.19
C VAL A 126 16.61 11.66 7.24
N CYS A 127 16.53 10.58 8.02
CA CYS A 127 17.58 9.56 8.09
C CYS A 127 17.88 8.91 6.72
N VAL A 128 16.85 8.54 5.96
CA VAL A 128 17.01 7.94 4.63
C VAL A 128 17.69 8.91 3.66
N LEU A 129 17.30 10.19 3.70
CA LEU A 129 17.86 11.24 2.85
C LEU A 129 19.29 11.63 3.22
N GLY A 130 19.66 11.48 4.50
CA GLY A 130 21.02 11.74 5.01
C GLY A 130 22.02 10.62 4.67
N TRP A 131 21.69 9.36 4.96
CA TRP A 131 22.62 8.24 4.72
C TRP A 131 22.71 7.79 3.27
N ARG A 132 21.64 7.96 2.47
CA ARG A 132 21.60 7.73 1.02
C ARG A 132 22.11 6.34 0.55
N SER A 133 22.10 5.34 1.42
CA SER A 133 22.54 3.98 1.11
C SER A 133 21.36 3.06 0.78
N MET A 134 21.63 1.93 0.11
CA MET A 134 20.59 0.92 -0.15
C MET A 134 20.05 0.32 1.15
N GLY A 135 20.91 0.12 2.15
CA GLY A 135 20.51 -0.33 3.49
C GLY A 135 19.62 0.69 4.17
N ALA A 136 19.98 1.97 4.16
CA ALA A 136 19.14 3.04 4.70
C ALA A 136 17.76 3.07 4.02
N CYS A 137 17.71 2.92 2.69
CA CYS A 137 16.44 2.82 1.97
C CYS A 137 15.62 1.60 2.40
N ALA A 138 16.24 0.43 2.57
CA ALA A 138 15.56 -0.80 3.00
C ALA A 138 14.99 -0.66 4.42
N PHE A 139 15.82 -0.33 5.41
CA PHE A 139 15.38 -0.19 6.79
C PHE A 139 14.41 0.99 6.97
N GLY A 140 14.67 2.11 6.29
CA GLY A 140 13.79 3.27 6.36
C GLY A 140 12.42 3.03 5.75
N SER A 141 12.34 2.41 4.56
CA SER A 141 11.04 2.05 3.98
C SER A 141 10.29 1.00 4.81
N ALA A 142 10.98 0.03 5.42
CA ALA A 142 10.38 -0.89 6.37
C ALA A 142 9.82 -0.17 7.60
N ALA A 143 10.56 0.79 8.16
CA ALA A 143 10.13 1.60 9.30
C ALA A 143 8.94 2.50 8.94
N LEU A 144 8.93 3.09 7.74
CA LEU A 144 7.78 3.84 7.22
C LEU A 144 6.53 2.95 7.11
N LEU A 145 6.66 1.73 6.59
CA LEU A 145 5.56 0.76 6.59
C LEU A 145 5.13 0.38 8.02
N GLY A 146 6.07 0.25 8.95
CA GLY A 146 5.80 0.02 10.36
C GLY A 146 5.04 1.15 11.04
N SER A 147 5.27 2.40 10.64
CA SER A 147 4.46 3.52 11.17
C SER A 147 2.96 3.37 10.89
N LEU A 148 2.58 2.65 9.82
CA LEU A 148 1.19 2.41 9.47
C LEU A 148 0.51 1.45 10.45
N SER A 149 1.25 0.56 11.13
CA SER A 149 0.67 -0.29 12.18
C SER A 149 0.34 0.49 13.46
N LEU A 150 0.85 1.71 13.62
CA LEU A 150 0.53 2.57 14.76
C LEU A 150 -0.79 3.34 14.59
N THR A 151 -1.49 3.13 13.46
CA THR A 151 -2.67 3.89 13.08
C THR A 151 -3.78 2.99 12.53
N GLY A 152 -4.97 3.57 12.36
CA GLY A 152 -6.12 2.88 11.78
C GLY A 152 -6.57 1.66 12.58
N HIS A 153 -7.01 0.62 11.88
CA HIS A 153 -7.55 -0.61 12.45
C HIS A 153 -6.56 -1.39 13.32
N ALA A 154 -5.26 -1.20 13.14
CA ALA A 154 -4.24 -1.92 13.91
C ALA A 154 -4.17 -1.49 15.39
N VAL A 155 -4.75 -0.35 15.78
CA VAL A 155 -4.82 0.12 17.17
C VAL A 155 -6.19 -0.07 17.82
N MET A 156 -7.14 -0.75 17.16
CA MET A 156 -8.51 -0.93 17.66
C MET A 156 -8.60 -1.77 18.94
N HIS A 157 -7.67 -2.71 19.12
CA HIS A 157 -7.61 -3.58 20.28
C HIS A 157 -6.76 -2.97 21.39
N ASP A 158 -6.85 -3.51 22.60
CA ASP A 158 -6.00 -3.16 23.74
C ASP A 158 -5.01 -4.30 24.09
N GLY A 159 -4.01 -3.98 24.91
CA GLY A 159 -3.08 -4.95 25.50
C GLY A 159 -2.30 -5.78 24.48
N TRP A 160 -2.18 -7.09 24.72
CA TRP A 160 -1.43 -8.02 23.88
C TRP A 160 -2.05 -8.20 22.48
N LEU A 161 -3.37 -8.10 22.38
CA LEU A 161 -4.09 -8.27 21.11
C LEU A 161 -3.80 -7.10 20.16
N ARG A 162 -3.62 -5.88 20.69
CA ARG A 162 -3.09 -4.74 19.94
C ARG A 162 -1.73 -5.07 19.34
N ALA A 163 -0.78 -5.53 20.15
CA ALA A 163 0.57 -5.84 19.70
C ALA A 163 0.57 -6.92 18.60
N LEU A 164 -0.26 -7.96 18.76
CA LEU A 164 -0.45 -9.00 17.74
C LEU A 164 -1.00 -8.43 16.43
N HIS A 165 -2.03 -7.58 16.50
CA HIS A 165 -2.61 -6.97 15.30
C HIS A 165 -1.61 -6.06 14.59
N GLN A 166 -0.84 -5.26 15.32
CA GLN A 166 0.22 -4.42 14.75
C GLN A 166 1.33 -5.24 14.09
N LEU A 167 1.77 -6.31 14.74
CA LEU A 167 2.79 -7.20 14.17
C LEU A 167 2.27 -7.89 12.91
N ASN A 168 1.04 -8.39 12.93
CA ASN A 168 0.41 -8.99 11.75
C ASN A 168 0.29 -7.96 10.60
N GLN A 169 -0.12 -6.73 10.91
CA GLN A 169 -0.21 -5.66 9.93
C GLN A 169 1.14 -5.29 9.33
N LEU A 170 2.20 -5.22 10.14
CA LEU A 170 3.57 -5.00 9.68
C LEU A 170 4.02 -6.15 8.76
N LEU A 171 3.84 -7.40 9.18
CA LEU A 171 4.17 -8.58 8.37
C LEU A 171 3.41 -8.57 7.03
N HIS A 172 2.13 -8.21 7.04
CA HIS A 172 1.32 -8.09 5.83
C HIS A 172 1.88 -7.02 4.87
N LEU A 173 2.27 -5.86 5.38
CA LEU A 173 2.84 -4.77 4.57
C LEU A 173 4.23 -5.12 4.05
N LEU A 174 5.10 -5.69 4.88
CA LEU A 174 6.44 -6.10 4.45
C LEU A 174 6.37 -7.22 3.41
N SER A 175 5.48 -8.19 3.58
CA SER A 175 5.30 -9.27 2.59
C SER A 175 4.69 -8.74 1.28
N GLY A 176 3.64 -7.92 1.36
CA GLY A 176 3.04 -7.29 0.18
C GLY A 176 4.01 -6.39 -0.58
N GLY A 177 4.81 -5.60 0.15
CA GLY A 177 5.83 -4.74 -0.45
C GLY A 177 6.98 -5.54 -1.05
N ALA A 178 7.41 -6.62 -0.40
CA ALA A 178 8.40 -7.54 -0.96
C ALA A 178 7.93 -8.13 -2.30
N TRP A 179 6.64 -8.47 -2.44
CA TRP A 179 6.07 -8.89 -3.72
C TRP A 179 6.06 -7.74 -4.73
N MET A 180 5.35 -6.65 -4.44
CA MET A 180 5.14 -5.55 -5.39
C MET A 180 6.45 -4.88 -5.83
N GLY A 181 7.34 -4.55 -4.89
CA GLY A 181 8.60 -3.88 -5.18
C GLY A 181 9.59 -4.77 -5.94
N ALA A 182 9.57 -6.08 -5.70
CA ALA A 182 10.40 -7.02 -6.44
C ALA A 182 10.01 -7.11 -7.93
N LEU A 183 8.74 -6.93 -8.29
CA LEU A 183 8.29 -6.98 -9.69
C LEU A 183 8.98 -5.92 -10.56
N VAL A 184 9.20 -4.72 -10.02
CA VAL A 184 9.95 -3.65 -10.71
C VAL A 184 11.39 -4.09 -10.96
N VAL A 185 12.03 -4.74 -9.98
CA VAL A 185 13.37 -5.30 -10.15
C VAL A 185 13.38 -6.41 -11.20
N VAL A 186 12.40 -7.33 -11.16
CA VAL A 186 12.24 -8.41 -12.15
C VAL A 186 12.16 -7.84 -13.57
N LEU A 187 11.39 -6.77 -13.80
CA LEU A 187 11.32 -6.12 -15.12
C LEU A 187 12.69 -5.64 -15.62
N THR A 188 13.57 -5.20 -14.72
CA THR A 188 14.94 -4.83 -15.12
C THR A 188 15.82 -6.06 -15.41
N LEU A 189 15.54 -7.21 -14.81
CA LEU A 189 16.30 -8.44 -15.01
C LEU A 189 15.90 -9.18 -16.30
N LEU A 190 14.66 -9.06 -16.76
CA LEU A 190 14.20 -9.76 -17.98
C LEU A 190 15.04 -9.46 -19.23
N PRO A 191 15.42 -8.21 -19.56
CA PRO A 191 16.32 -7.95 -20.70
C PRO A 191 17.72 -8.55 -20.54
N ARG A 192 18.21 -8.69 -19.30
CA ARG A 192 19.54 -9.24 -19.01
C ARG A 192 19.65 -10.74 -19.27
N MET A 193 18.51 -11.44 -19.24
CA MET A 193 18.41 -12.84 -19.67
C MET A 193 18.75 -13.06 -21.15
N LYS A 194 18.89 -12.00 -21.95
CA LYS A 194 19.29 -12.07 -23.36
C LYS A 194 20.77 -11.74 -23.59
N ARG A 195 21.50 -11.30 -22.56
CA ARG A 195 22.91 -10.92 -22.64
C ARG A 195 23.77 -12.05 -22.10
N ALA A 196 24.71 -12.56 -22.88
CA ALA A 196 25.53 -13.72 -22.50
C ALA A 196 26.26 -13.51 -21.16
N GLU A 197 26.86 -12.34 -20.96
CA GLU A 197 27.63 -11.99 -19.76
C GLU A 197 26.77 -11.88 -18.48
N GLU A 198 25.52 -11.42 -18.61
CA GLU A 198 24.64 -11.19 -17.46
C GLU A 198 23.66 -12.36 -17.22
N PHE A 199 23.54 -13.30 -18.16
CA PHE A 199 22.55 -14.37 -18.15
C PHE A 199 22.58 -15.20 -16.86
N ALA A 200 23.76 -15.68 -16.45
CA ALA A 200 23.89 -16.55 -15.28
C ALA A 200 23.44 -15.84 -14.00
N SER A 201 23.86 -14.58 -13.81
CA SER A 201 23.50 -13.77 -12.65
C SER A 201 22.02 -13.39 -12.65
N ALA A 202 21.46 -13.02 -13.79
CA ALA A 202 20.04 -12.68 -13.93
C ALA A 202 19.15 -13.92 -13.68
N LYS A 203 19.53 -15.07 -14.23
CA LYS A 203 18.86 -16.35 -14.00
C LYS A 203 18.89 -16.72 -12.52
N LEU A 204 20.04 -16.62 -11.86
CA LEU A 204 20.17 -16.92 -10.43
C LEU A 204 19.29 -16.01 -9.57
N ALA A 205 19.26 -14.70 -9.86
CA ALA A 205 18.38 -13.76 -9.16
C ALA A 205 16.90 -14.11 -9.33
N LEU A 206 16.46 -14.42 -10.56
CA LEU A 206 15.08 -14.82 -10.85
C LEU A 206 14.72 -16.16 -10.18
N MET A 207 15.65 -17.13 -10.13
CA MET A 207 15.42 -18.40 -9.42
C MET A 207 15.23 -18.19 -7.92
N ARG A 208 16.09 -17.38 -7.27
CA ARG A 208 15.96 -17.05 -5.84
C ARG A 208 14.66 -16.31 -5.55
N PHE A 209 14.33 -15.32 -6.39
CA PHE A 209 13.05 -14.63 -6.32
C PHE A 209 11.87 -15.60 -6.43
N SER A 210 11.95 -16.54 -7.36
CA SER A 210 10.93 -17.57 -7.50
C SER A 210 10.76 -18.30 -6.18
N THR A 211 11.79 -18.97 -5.65
CA THR A 211 11.68 -19.75 -4.41
C THR A 211 11.12 -18.94 -3.23
N VAL A 212 11.64 -17.74 -3.00
CA VAL A 212 11.16 -16.86 -1.92
C VAL A 212 9.75 -16.33 -2.19
N GLY A 213 9.37 -16.17 -3.46
CA GLY A 213 8.07 -15.66 -3.89
C GLY A 213 6.89 -16.47 -3.36
N HIS A 214 6.98 -17.81 -3.26
CA HIS A 214 5.89 -18.59 -2.65
C HIS A 214 5.69 -18.28 -1.18
N VAL A 215 6.80 -18.14 -0.44
CA VAL A 215 6.75 -17.81 1.00
C VAL A 215 6.14 -16.43 1.18
N VAL A 216 6.54 -15.47 0.34
CA VAL A 216 5.98 -14.11 0.37
C VAL A 216 4.48 -14.11 0.04
N VAL A 217 4.05 -14.80 -1.03
CA VAL A 217 2.63 -14.91 -1.40
C VAL A 217 1.82 -15.57 -0.28
N LEU A 218 2.31 -16.67 0.28
CA LEU A 218 1.67 -17.35 1.40
C LEU A 218 1.54 -16.43 2.62
N MET A 219 2.61 -15.69 2.95
CA MET A 219 2.59 -14.72 4.05
C MET A 219 1.58 -13.61 3.83
N VAL A 220 1.47 -13.06 2.62
CA VAL A 220 0.44 -12.04 2.29
C VAL A 220 -0.97 -12.60 2.51
N LEU A 221 -1.23 -13.83 2.04
CA LEU A 221 -2.55 -14.47 2.17
C LEU A 221 -2.90 -14.76 3.63
N LEU A 222 -2.00 -15.39 4.39
CA LEU A 222 -2.24 -15.75 5.79
C LEU A 222 -2.37 -14.52 6.68
N SER A 223 -1.48 -13.54 6.54
CA SER A 223 -1.56 -12.29 7.31
C SER A 223 -2.78 -11.46 6.92
N GLY A 224 -3.18 -11.48 5.64
CA GLY A 224 -4.41 -10.84 5.18
C GLY A 224 -5.67 -11.48 5.77
N LEU A 225 -5.70 -12.81 5.81
CA LEU A 225 -6.78 -13.55 6.46
C LEU A 225 -6.84 -13.27 7.97
N ALA A 226 -5.69 -13.26 8.64
CA ALA A 226 -5.60 -12.90 10.05
C ALA A 226 -6.08 -11.47 10.31
N ASN A 227 -5.71 -10.50 9.47
CA ASN A 227 -6.23 -9.13 9.55
C ASN A 227 -7.76 -9.09 9.41
N ASN A 228 -8.33 -9.84 8.46
CA ASN A 228 -9.78 -9.89 8.29
C ASN A 228 -10.48 -10.42 9.55
N PHE A 229 -9.95 -11.48 10.17
CA PHE A 229 -10.49 -12.01 11.44
C PHE A 229 -10.32 -11.04 12.60
N LEU A 230 -9.16 -10.41 12.73
CA LEU A 230 -8.89 -9.44 13.80
C LEU A 230 -9.76 -8.20 13.70
N ILE A 231 -10.20 -7.82 12.50
CA ILE A 231 -11.04 -6.64 12.28
C ILE A 231 -12.54 -6.99 12.38
N LEU A 232 -12.99 -8.08 11.74
CA LEU A 232 -14.42 -8.37 11.61
C LEU A 232 -14.95 -9.30 12.71
N GLY A 233 -14.10 -10.06 13.39
CA GLY A 233 -14.45 -10.90 14.54
C GLY A 233 -15.36 -12.12 14.26
N ALA A 234 -16.20 -12.09 13.23
CA ALA A 234 -17.14 -13.16 12.91
C ALA A 234 -17.40 -13.35 11.39
N TRP A 235 -17.77 -14.57 11.04
CA TRP A 235 -18.30 -14.98 9.73
C TRP A 235 -19.82 -15.22 9.88
N PRO A 236 -20.68 -14.87 8.90
CA PRO A 236 -20.41 -14.49 7.51
C PRO A 236 -20.28 -12.98 7.25
N PHE A 237 -19.68 -12.64 6.10
CA PHE A 237 -19.58 -11.25 5.65
C PHE A 237 -20.93 -10.66 5.24
N ALA A 238 -21.24 -9.46 5.73
CA ALA A 238 -22.38 -8.65 5.34
C ALA A 238 -22.03 -7.85 4.06
N LEU A 239 -22.46 -8.35 2.90
CA LEU A 239 -22.29 -7.68 1.59
C LEU A 239 -23.02 -6.33 1.49
N SER A 240 -23.89 -5.99 2.44
CA SER A 240 -24.51 -4.67 2.54
C SER A 240 -23.51 -3.57 2.90
N GLN A 241 -22.43 -3.91 3.63
CA GLN A 241 -21.48 -2.92 4.12
C GLN A 241 -20.43 -2.55 3.05
N PRO A 242 -20.22 -1.25 2.75
CA PRO A 242 -19.19 -0.80 1.79
C PRO A 242 -17.78 -1.33 2.11
N TYR A 243 -17.40 -1.32 3.39
CA TYR A 243 -16.11 -1.82 3.86
C TYR A 243 -15.88 -3.28 3.44
N GLN A 244 -16.82 -4.16 3.75
CA GLN A 244 -16.69 -5.59 3.48
C GLN A 244 -16.71 -5.91 1.98
N ARG A 245 -17.45 -5.15 1.16
CA ARG A 245 -17.42 -5.29 -0.31
C ARG A 245 -16.05 -4.94 -0.90
N LEU A 246 -15.47 -3.82 -0.48
CA LEU A 246 -14.13 -3.42 -0.94
C LEU A 246 -13.06 -4.40 -0.46
N LEU A 247 -13.20 -4.92 0.77
CA LEU A 247 -12.31 -5.93 1.32
C LEU A 247 -12.34 -7.23 0.50
N LEU A 248 -13.53 -7.71 0.14
CA LEU A 248 -13.69 -8.89 -0.73
C LEU A 248 -13.13 -8.64 -2.13
N CYS A 249 -13.35 -7.47 -2.70
CA CYS A 249 -12.77 -7.09 -3.99
C CYS A 249 -11.22 -7.11 -3.92
N LYS A 250 -10.63 -6.52 -2.88
CA LYS A 250 -9.19 -6.57 -2.62
C LYS A 250 -8.70 -8.02 -2.50
N ALA A 251 -9.38 -8.86 -1.74
CA ALA A 251 -9.01 -10.26 -1.56
C ALA A 251 -9.06 -11.03 -2.90
N ALA A 252 -10.11 -10.85 -3.69
CA ALA A 252 -10.23 -11.46 -5.01
C ALA A 252 -9.12 -11.05 -5.97
N LEU A 253 -8.74 -9.76 -5.98
CA LEU A 253 -7.62 -9.26 -6.78
C LEU A 253 -6.28 -9.86 -6.34
N VAL A 254 -6.04 -9.99 -5.04
CA VAL A 254 -4.82 -10.64 -4.52
C VAL A 254 -4.76 -12.12 -4.93
N LEU A 255 -5.88 -12.83 -4.87
CA LEU A 255 -5.96 -14.22 -5.35
C LEU A 255 -5.71 -14.32 -6.85
N LEU A 256 -6.28 -13.41 -7.65
CA LEU A 256 -6.02 -13.33 -9.09
C LEU A 256 -4.53 -13.09 -9.37
N MET A 257 -3.91 -12.15 -8.65
CA MET A 257 -2.46 -11.90 -8.75
C MET A 257 -1.65 -13.15 -8.40
N ALA A 258 -2.05 -13.91 -7.37
CA ALA A 258 -1.36 -15.14 -6.99
C ALA A 258 -1.45 -16.20 -8.12
N VAL A 259 -2.62 -16.34 -8.74
CA VAL A 259 -2.80 -17.23 -9.91
C VAL A 259 -1.91 -16.79 -11.07
N ILE A 260 -1.86 -15.50 -11.38
CA ILE A 260 -1.00 -14.95 -12.44
C ILE A 260 0.47 -15.21 -12.12
N ALA A 261 0.92 -15.00 -10.88
CA ALA A 261 2.30 -15.24 -10.45
C ALA A 261 2.69 -16.73 -10.57
N ILE A 262 1.78 -17.63 -10.21
CA ILE A 262 1.96 -19.08 -10.37
C ILE A 262 2.03 -19.43 -11.87
N ALA A 263 1.14 -18.91 -12.70
CA ALA A 263 1.17 -19.13 -14.15
C ALA A 263 2.46 -18.59 -14.78
N ASN A 264 2.90 -17.39 -14.35
CA ASN A 264 4.16 -16.78 -14.77
C ASN A 264 5.34 -17.70 -14.46
N ARG A 265 5.36 -18.30 -13.27
CA ARG A 265 6.43 -19.19 -12.82
C ARG A 265 6.45 -20.55 -13.52
N TYR A 266 5.30 -21.23 -13.56
CA TYR A 266 5.26 -22.65 -13.94
C TYR A 266 4.91 -22.90 -15.41
N ILE A 267 4.32 -21.91 -16.07
CA ILE A 267 3.85 -22.05 -17.45
C ILE A 267 4.64 -21.13 -18.37
N ILE A 268 4.63 -19.83 -18.10
CA ILE A 268 5.15 -18.82 -19.03
C ILE A 268 6.68 -18.79 -19.02
N LEU A 269 7.31 -18.69 -17.84
CA LEU A 269 8.78 -18.61 -17.73
C LEU A 269 9.49 -19.85 -18.32
N PRO A 270 9.06 -21.10 -18.07
CA PRO A 270 9.73 -22.27 -18.63
C PRO A 270 9.51 -22.43 -20.14
N ARG A 271 8.29 -22.13 -20.64
CA ARG A 271 7.93 -22.36 -22.05
C ARG A 271 8.38 -21.23 -22.98
N LEU A 272 8.26 -19.98 -22.53
CA LEU A 272 8.46 -18.80 -23.39
C LEU A 272 9.74 -18.03 -23.05
N ARG A 273 10.49 -18.43 -22.01
CA ARG A 273 11.68 -17.73 -21.51
C ARG A 273 11.38 -16.24 -21.27
N ALA A 274 12.38 -15.35 -21.36
CA ALA A 274 12.22 -13.90 -21.24
C ALA A 274 11.50 -13.28 -22.46
N SER A 275 10.27 -13.74 -22.73
CA SER A 275 9.40 -13.30 -23.81
C SER A 275 8.71 -11.97 -23.50
N PRO A 276 8.19 -11.28 -24.54
CA PRO A 276 7.31 -10.13 -24.34
C PRO A 276 6.08 -10.46 -23.49
N LEU A 277 5.51 -11.66 -23.61
CA LEU A 277 4.33 -12.07 -22.83
C LEU A 277 4.61 -12.06 -21.32
N LEU A 278 5.77 -12.60 -20.89
CA LEU A 278 6.16 -12.56 -19.48
C LEU A 278 6.29 -11.11 -18.99
N ARG A 279 6.89 -10.24 -19.81
CA ARG A 279 7.04 -8.82 -19.47
C ARG A 279 5.69 -8.11 -19.31
N TRP A 280 4.74 -8.37 -20.21
CA TRP A 280 3.37 -7.83 -20.12
C TRP A 280 2.63 -8.37 -18.90
N SER A 281 2.80 -9.65 -18.59
CA SER A 281 2.20 -10.26 -17.40
C SER A 281 2.72 -9.62 -16.11
N VAL A 282 4.03 -9.37 -15.99
CA VAL A 282 4.62 -8.67 -14.84
C VAL A 282 4.12 -7.22 -14.74
N TRP A 283 3.95 -6.51 -15.87
CA TRP A 283 3.29 -5.20 -15.86
C TRP A 283 1.84 -5.26 -15.39
N GLY A 284 1.10 -6.29 -15.80
CA GLY A 284 -0.25 -6.57 -15.30
C GLY A 284 -0.29 -6.79 -13.79
N GLU A 285 0.65 -7.57 -13.24
CA GLU A 285 0.76 -7.76 -11.79
C GLU A 285 1.07 -6.45 -11.05
N ILE A 286 1.93 -5.58 -11.61
CA ILE A 286 2.21 -4.26 -11.01
C ILE A 286 0.95 -3.38 -11.02
N ALA A 287 0.19 -3.37 -12.12
CA ALA A 287 -1.06 -2.62 -12.22
C ALA A 287 -2.12 -3.13 -11.22
N LEU A 288 -2.29 -4.46 -11.12
CA LEU A 288 -3.17 -5.08 -10.13
C LEU A 288 -2.72 -4.76 -8.70
N SER A 289 -1.42 -4.78 -8.42
CA SER A 289 -0.86 -4.39 -7.13
C SER A 289 -1.21 -2.94 -6.78
N ALA A 290 -1.08 -2.02 -7.74
CA ALA A 290 -1.45 -0.62 -7.54
C ALA A 290 -2.95 -0.46 -7.21
N ILE A 291 -3.83 -1.22 -7.88
CA ILE A 291 -5.26 -1.23 -7.57
C ILE A 291 -5.51 -1.78 -6.16
N VAL A 292 -4.84 -2.87 -5.77
CA VAL A 292 -4.93 -3.44 -4.41
C VAL A 292 -4.48 -2.44 -3.34
N VAL A 293 -3.41 -1.68 -3.60
CA VAL A 293 -2.94 -0.62 -2.69
C VAL A 293 -3.94 0.53 -2.62
N LEU A 294 -4.53 0.94 -3.75
CA LEU A 294 -5.58 1.95 -3.76
C LEU A 294 -6.80 1.50 -2.96
N LEU A 295 -7.26 0.26 -3.14
CA LEU A 295 -8.35 -0.30 -2.34
C LEU A 295 -7.99 -0.36 -0.86
N ALA A 296 -6.75 -0.72 -0.51
CA ALA A 296 -6.30 -0.71 0.88
C ALA A 296 -6.34 0.71 1.48
N ALA A 297 -5.93 1.73 0.72
CA ALA A 297 -6.02 3.12 1.14
C ALA A 297 -7.48 3.57 1.35
N CYS A 298 -8.40 3.19 0.44
CA CYS A 298 -9.83 3.44 0.58
C CYS A 298 -10.43 2.76 1.82
N ILE A 299 -10.18 1.46 1.99
CA ILE A 299 -10.69 0.66 3.12
C ILE A 299 -10.21 1.25 4.44
N GLY A 300 -8.97 1.73 4.50
CA GLY A 300 -8.42 2.33 5.70
C GLY A 300 -9.04 3.67 6.11
N MET A 301 -9.92 4.26 5.28
CA MET A 301 -10.72 5.45 5.63
C MET A 301 -12.14 5.09 6.07
N LEU A 302 -12.55 3.83 5.91
CA LEU A 302 -13.89 3.36 6.24
C LEU A 302 -13.90 2.65 7.61
N ALA A 303 -15.01 2.79 8.32
CA ALA A 303 -15.30 1.97 9.49
C ALA A 303 -15.63 0.52 9.06
N PRO A 304 -15.27 -0.51 9.87
CA PRO A 304 -15.48 -1.92 9.55
C PRO A 304 -16.96 -2.33 9.40
#